data_AF-A0A0C1FEQ9-F1
#
_entry.id   AF-A0A0C1FEQ9-F1
#
_cell.length_a   1.000
_cell.length_b   1.000
_cell.length_c   1.000
_cell.angle_alpha   90.00
_cell.angle_beta   90.00
_cell.angle_gamma   90.00
#
_symmetry.space_group_name_H-M   'P 1'
#
loop_
_entity.id
_entity.type
_entity.pdbx_description
1 polymer ?
#
loop_
_entity_poly.entity_id
_entity_poly.type
_entity_poly.pdbx_seq_one_letter_code
_entity_poly.pdbx_strand_id
1 'polypeptide(L)'
;MINWQYYPKRKEIPNHLKDVVDIFVLKQSVISSHDFTLNSNEVLENVSLNLLELNYQVEVSKKAIDKIKVPVLFGMNGKLEKYFDADAYNEDLKTVIEVEAGRAVTNYQFLKDLFQACMMHEVDFLVIAVRNTYRTNKDFQSVITFFDTLQASGRLILPLKGILIIGY
;
A
#
# COMPACT_ATOMS: atom_id res chain seq x y z
N MET A 1 -15.70 -9.51 1.45
CA MET A 1 -14.84 -10.49 0.74
C MET A 1 -13.58 -9.77 0.35
N ILE A 2 -12.40 -10.31 0.68
CA ILE A 2 -11.13 -9.73 0.23
C ILE A 2 -10.92 -10.05 -1.26
N ASN A 3 -10.65 -9.02 -2.05
CA ASN A 3 -10.20 -9.12 -3.44
C ASN A 3 -8.74 -8.66 -3.52
N TRP A 4 -7.98 -9.15 -4.49
CA TRP A 4 -6.63 -8.63 -4.71
C TRP A 4 -6.19 -8.83 -6.16
N GLN A 5 -5.23 -8.02 -6.58
CA GLN A 5 -4.54 -8.18 -7.86
C GLN A 5 -3.08 -7.83 -7.71
N TYR A 6 -2.22 -8.75 -8.14
CA TYR A 6 -0.79 -8.52 -8.24
C TYR A 6 -0.40 -8.08 -9.65
N TYR A 7 0.56 -7.16 -9.71
CA TYR A 7 1.12 -6.61 -10.93
C TYR A 7 2.65 -6.80 -10.95
N PRO A 8 3.24 -7.15 -12.10
CA PRO A 8 2.56 -7.40 -13.38
C PRO A 8 1.76 -8.71 -13.39
N LYS A 9 0.61 -8.70 -14.07
CA LYS A 9 -0.34 -9.84 -14.11
C LYS A 9 0.26 -11.15 -14.65
N ARG A 10 1.40 -11.06 -15.35
CA ARG A 10 2.12 -12.22 -15.90
C ARG A 10 3.04 -12.93 -14.90
N LYS A 11 3.16 -12.42 -13.67
CA LYS A 11 3.99 -13.00 -12.60
C LYS A 11 3.10 -13.52 -11.47
N GLU A 12 3.56 -14.57 -10.82
CA GLU A 12 2.98 -15.02 -9.55
C GLU A 12 3.30 -14.04 -8.43
N ILE A 13 2.39 -13.97 -7.44
CA ILE A 13 2.59 -13.16 -6.24
C ILE A 13 3.72 -13.78 -5.38
N PRO A 14 4.72 -13.00 -4.95
CA PRO A 14 5.72 -13.45 -3.98
C PRO A 14 5.10 -13.84 -2.64
N ASN A 15 5.66 -14.84 -1.95
CA ASN A 15 5.15 -15.32 -0.65
C ASN A 15 4.95 -14.20 0.37
N HIS A 16 5.93 -13.30 0.53
CA HIS A 16 5.81 -12.20 1.50
C HIS A 16 4.64 -11.25 1.23
N LEU A 17 4.24 -11.06 -0.03
CA LEU A 17 3.05 -10.27 -0.39
C LEU A 17 1.77 -11.09 -0.19
N LYS A 18 1.84 -12.41 -0.38
CA LYS A 18 0.74 -13.32 -0.09
C LYS A 18 0.43 -13.36 1.41
N ASP A 19 1.46 -13.31 2.27
CA ASP A 19 1.31 -13.22 3.72
C ASP A 19 0.56 -11.95 4.12
N VAL A 20 0.83 -10.81 3.45
CA VAL A 20 0.05 -9.57 3.66
C VAL A 20 -1.41 -9.76 3.27
N VAL A 21 -1.72 -10.41 2.15
CA VAL A 21 -3.12 -10.73 1.78
C VAL A 21 -3.79 -11.57 2.86
N ASP A 22 -3.09 -12.55 3.42
CA ASP A 22 -3.64 -13.44 4.46
C ASP A 22 -3.96 -12.69 5.76
N ILE A 23 -3.21 -11.63 6.09
CA ILE A 23 -3.56 -10.73 7.20
C ILE A 23 -4.91 -10.04 6.95
N PHE A 24 -5.13 -9.49 5.76
CA PHE A 24 -6.41 -8.85 5.42
C PHE A 24 -7.57 -9.85 5.41
N VAL A 25 -7.33 -11.09 4.98
CA VAL A 25 -8.31 -12.18 5.04
C VAL A 25 -8.64 -12.53 6.49
N LEU A 26 -7.62 -12.70 7.34
CA LEU A 26 -7.80 -12.98 8.77
C LEU A 26 -8.60 -11.89 9.48
N LYS A 27 -8.38 -10.62 9.12
CA LYS A 27 -9.05 -9.46 9.73
C LYS A 27 -10.33 -9.05 9.03
N GLN A 28 -10.78 -9.77 8.00
CA GLN A 28 -11.94 -9.39 7.18
C GLN A 28 -13.18 -9.09 8.02
N SER A 29 -13.46 -9.87 9.07
CA SER A 29 -14.65 -9.72 9.91
C SER A 29 -14.69 -8.42 10.73
N VAL A 30 -13.58 -7.69 10.83
CA VAL A 30 -13.49 -6.43 11.60
C VAL A 30 -13.16 -5.21 10.73
N ILE A 31 -12.67 -5.41 9.50
CA ILE A 31 -12.33 -4.31 8.59
C ILE A 31 -13.23 -4.20 7.35
N SER A 32 -14.15 -5.16 7.13
CA SER A 32 -14.88 -5.21 5.86
C SER A 32 -15.61 -3.90 5.56
N SER A 33 -15.40 -3.38 4.34
CA SER A 33 -16.02 -2.12 3.93
C SER A 33 -17.55 -2.18 3.80
N HIS A 34 -18.12 -3.39 3.80
CA HIS A 34 -19.56 -3.62 3.77
C HIS A 34 -20.19 -3.37 5.16
N ASP A 35 -19.50 -3.80 6.21
CA ASP A 35 -20.02 -3.82 7.57
C ASP A 35 -19.56 -2.59 8.38
N PHE A 36 -18.42 -2.01 8.02
CA PHE A 36 -17.80 -0.92 8.78
C PHE A 36 -17.43 0.30 7.91
N THR A 37 -17.39 1.46 8.57
CA THR A 37 -16.97 2.73 7.97
C THR A 37 -15.64 3.23 8.54
N LEU A 38 -14.71 2.33 8.83
CA LEU A 38 -13.39 2.64 9.40
C LEU A 38 -12.55 3.56 8.50
N ASN A 39 -11.87 4.54 9.08
CA ASN A 39 -10.86 5.33 8.38
C ASN A 39 -9.54 4.56 8.23
N SER A 40 -8.58 5.10 7.45
CA SER A 40 -7.31 4.43 7.13
C SER A 40 -6.56 3.97 8.37
N ASN A 41 -6.45 4.84 9.38
CA ASN A 41 -5.74 4.54 10.63
C ASN A 41 -6.43 3.41 11.42
N GLU A 42 -7.77 3.40 11.46
CA GLU A 42 -8.52 2.34 12.14
C GLU A 42 -8.35 0.98 11.43
N VAL A 43 -8.29 0.97 10.09
CA VAL A 43 -8.01 -0.26 9.33
C VAL A 43 -6.57 -0.73 9.59
N LEU A 44 -5.60 0.19 9.54
CA LEU A 44 -4.20 -0.09 9.81
C LEU A 44 -4.04 -0.70 11.20
N GLU A 45 -4.62 -0.08 12.24
CA GLU A 45 -4.58 -0.57 13.62
C GLU A 45 -5.05 -2.03 13.76
N ASN A 46 -6.09 -2.42 13.03
CA ASN A 46 -6.61 -3.79 13.07
C ASN A 46 -5.64 -4.82 12.47
N VAL A 47 -4.80 -4.43 11.51
CA VAL A 47 -3.80 -5.29 10.85
C VAL A 47 -2.39 -5.13 11.42
N SER A 48 -2.11 -4.07 12.20
CA SER A 48 -0.76 -3.72 12.68
C SER A 48 -0.05 -4.85 13.42
N LEU A 49 -0.74 -5.54 14.33
CA LEU A 49 -0.11 -6.61 15.12
C LEU A 49 0.46 -7.71 14.23
N ASN A 50 -0.28 -8.12 13.18
CA ASN A 50 0.19 -9.16 12.27
C ASN A 50 1.25 -8.64 11.30
N LEU A 51 1.21 -7.36 10.93
CA LEU A 51 2.29 -6.74 10.13
C LEU A 51 3.61 -6.68 10.93
N LEU A 52 3.54 -6.37 12.23
CA LEU A 52 4.70 -6.41 13.13
C LEU A 52 5.29 -7.83 13.24
N GLU A 53 4.45 -8.87 13.28
CA GLU A 53 4.88 -10.28 13.25
C GLU A 53 5.62 -10.65 11.95
N LEU A 54 5.35 -9.93 10.85
CA LEU A 54 6.08 -10.04 9.57
C LEU A 54 7.26 -9.05 9.45
N ASN A 55 7.73 -8.50 10.58
CA ASN A 55 8.85 -7.54 10.65
C ASN A 55 8.62 -6.22 9.89
N TYR A 56 7.36 -5.82 9.66
CA TYR A 56 7.09 -4.45 9.22
C TYR A 56 7.22 -3.48 10.39
N GLN A 57 7.81 -2.33 10.14
CA GLN A 57 7.57 -1.14 10.94
C GLN A 57 6.16 -0.65 10.57
N VAL A 58 5.34 -0.28 11.55
CA VAL A 58 3.95 0.20 11.31
C VAL A 58 3.72 1.53 12.01
N GLU A 59 3.13 2.51 11.31
CA GLU A 59 2.76 3.80 11.88
C GLU A 59 1.65 3.58 12.92
N VAL A 60 2.01 3.70 14.21
CA VAL A 60 1.06 3.53 15.32
C VAL A 60 0.31 4.82 15.65
N SER A 61 0.83 5.98 15.24
CA SER A 61 0.16 7.26 15.46
C SER A 61 0.66 8.34 14.49
N LYS A 62 -0.12 9.43 14.34
CA LYS A 62 0.26 10.57 13.49
C LYS A 62 1.37 11.45 14.06
N LYS A 63 1.93 11.11 15.23
CA LYS A 63 3.01 11.88 15.84
C LYS A 63 4.28 11.73 15.00
N ALA A 64 5.06 12.80 14.90
CA ALA A 64 6.27 12.84 14.09
C ALA A 64 7.32 11.75 14.43
N ILE A 65 7.29 11.23 15.66
CA ILE A 65 8.18 10.17 16.16
C ILE A 65 7.75 8.78 15.69
N ASP A 66 6.47 8.58 15.42
CA ASP A 66 5.88 7.29 15.03
C ASP A 66 5.79 7.14 13.50
N LYS A 67 6.13 8.21 12.77
CA LYS A 67 6.16 8.23 11.31
C LYS A 67 7.31 7.40 10.75
N ILE A 68 6.99 6.55 9.79
CA ILE A 68 7.98 5.76 9.06
C ILE A 68 8.48 6.56 7.88
N LYS A 69 9.70 7.08 7.99
CA LYS A 69 10.31 7.93 6.97
C LYS A 69 11.12 7.07 6.01
N VAL A 70 10.63 6.89 4.79
CA VAL A 70 11.36 6.19 3.74
C VAL A 70 12.16 7.21 2.93
N PRO A 71 13.50 7.11 2.89
CA PRO A 71 14.36 8.07 2.20
C PRO A 71 14.06 8.19 0.69
N VAL A 72 14.30 9.37 0.12
CA VAL A 72 14.13 9.65 -1.32
C VAL A 72 15.37 10.33 -1.89
N LEU A 73 15.88 11.34 -1.19
CA LEU A 73 17.02 12.13 -1.63
C LEU A 73 18.00 12.34 -0.49
N PHE A 74 19.27 12.09 -0.79
CA PHE A 74 20.40 12.35 0.09
C PHE A 74 21.24 13.48 -0.51
N GLY A 75 21.53 14.48 0.32
CA GLY A 75 22.31 15.65 -0.02
C GLY A 75 23.80 15.50 0.28
N MET A 76 24.46 16.64 0.50
CA MET A 76 25.89 16.70 0.76
C MET A 76 26.28 15.81 1.96
N ASN A 77 27.31 14.98 1.76
CA ASN A 77 27.79 14.00 2.74
C ASN A 77 26.75 12.94 3.16
N GLY A 78 25.81 12.59 2.27
CA GLY A 78 24.83 11.53 2.51
C GLY A 78 23.72 11.93 3.49
N LYS A 79 23.57 13.21 3.81
CA LYS A 79 22.52 13.69 4.72
C LYS A 79 21.14 13.54 4.07
N LEU A 80 20.19 12.91 4.77
CA LEU A 80 18.81 12.83 4.30
C LEU A 80 18.21 14.23 4.09
N GLU A 81 17.76 14.53 2.87
CA GLU A 81 17.14 15.81 2.50
C GLU A 81 15.64 15.68 2.23
N LYS A 82 15.23 14.57 1.62
CA LYS A 82 13.83 14.26 1.33
C LYS A 82 13.51 12.82 1.67
N TYR A 83 12.32 12.63 2.22
CA TYR A 83 11.71 11.36 2.52
C TYR A 83 10.21 11.48 2.28
N PHE A 84 9.55 10.33 2.14
CA PHE A 84 8.11 10.22 2.24
C PHE A 84 7.76 9.41 3.50
N ASP A 85 6.58 9.66 4.03
CA ASP A 85 6.04 8.87 5.13
C ASP A 85 5.27 7.68 4.52
N ALA A 86 5.35 6.51 5.16
CA ALA A 86 4.60 5.31 4.79
C ALA A 86 3.77 4.81 5.98
N ASP A 87 2.64 4.14 5.71
CA ASP A 87 1.83 3.50 6.77
C ASP A 87 2.55 2.28 7.36
N ALA A 88 3.21 1.47 6.53
CA ALA A 88 4.11 0.41 6.99
C ALA A 88 5.27 0.17 6.02
N TYR A 89 6.42 -0.25 6.55
CA TYR A 89 7.61 -0.54 5.76
C TYR A 89 8.38 -1.73 6.31
N ASN A 90 8.78 -2.63 5.42
CA ASN A 90 9.74 -3.69 5.72
C ASN A 90 11.00 -3.46 4.87
N GLU A 91 12.12 -3.21 5.53
CA GLU A 91 13.40 -2.88 4.91
C GLU A 91 14.04 -4.08 4.20
N ASP A 92 14.02 -5.26 4.82
CA ASP A 92 14.60 -6.48 4.26
C ASP A 92 13.87 -6.94 2.99
N LEU A 93 12.54 -6.83 3.02
CA LEU A 93 11.66 -7.17 1.90
C LEU A 93 11.46 -6.01 0.93
N LYS A 94 11.99 -4.82 1.25
CA LYS A 94 11.85 -3.59 0.45
C LYS A 94 10.40 -3.31 0.05
N THR A 95 9.48 -3.48 1.01
CA THR A 95 8.04 -3.43 0.77
C THR A 95 7.40 -2.33 1.58
N VAL A 96 6.68 -1.44 0.89
CA VAL A 96 5.86 -0.38 1.48
C VAL A 96 4.38 -0.77 1.40
N ILE A 97 3.62 -0.47 2.45
CA ILE A 97 2.17 -0.64 2.50
C ILE A 97 1.51 0.72 2.74
N GLU A 98 0.44 1.00 2.00
CA GLU A 98 -0.41 2.17 2.16
C GLU A 98 -1.88 1.73 2.27
N VAL A 99 -2.59 2.23 3.28
CA VAL A 99 -3.99 1.87 3.58
C VAL A 99 -4.90 3.06 3.31
N GLU A 100 -5.79 2.93 2.33
CA GLU A 100 -6.63 4.01 1.83
C GLU A 100 -8.13 3.72 1.99
N ALA A 101 -8.67 4.08 3.16
CA ALA A 101 -10.08 3.94 3.47
C ALA A 101 -10.89 5.17 3.02
N GLY A 102 -11.14 5.27 1.71
CA GLY A 102 -12.18 6.13 1.13
C GLY A 102 -11.73 7.36 0.33
N ARG A 103 -10.44 7.69 0.32
CA ARG A 103 -9.89 8.75 -0.56
C ARG A 103 -9.02 8.23 -1.68
N ALA A 104 -8.88 6.90 -1.78
CA ALA A 104 -8.13 6.21 -2.83
C ALA A 104 -8.41 6.83 -4.19
N VAL A 105 -9.66 6.77 -4.68
CA VAL A 105 -10.03 7.24 -6.02
C VAL A 105 -10.38 8.72 -6.05
N THR A 106 -11.19 9.20 -5.11
CA THR A 106 -11.78 10.57 -5.14
C THR A 106 -10.72 11.68 -5.17
N ASN A 107 -9.53 11.45 -4.59
CA ASN A 107 -8.42 12.41 -4.58
C ASN A 107 -7.14 11.86 -5.24
N TYR A 108 -7.26 10.76 -6.01
CA TYR A 108 -6.14 10.07 -6.62
C TYR A 108 -5.03 9.73 -5.61
N GLN A 109 -5.41 9.37 -4.39
CA GLN A 109 -4.44 9.09 -3.33
C GLN A 109 -3.57 7.89 -3.72
N PHE A 110 -4.16 6.83 -4.27
CA PHE A 110 -3.40 5.68 -4.77
C PHE A 110 -2.37 6.05 -5.86
N LEU A 111 -2.59 7.13 -6.64
CA LEU A 111 -1.60 7.61 -7.60
C LEU A 111 -0.44 8.30 -6.90
N LYS A 112 -0.72 9.10 -5.86
CA LYS A 112 0.33 9.74 -5.06
C LYS A 112 1.18 8.68 -4.39
N ASP A 113 0.55 7.70 -3.76
CA ASP A 113 1.20 6.57 -3.10
C ASP A 113 2.09 5.81 -4.10
N LEU A 114 1.57 5.54 -5.31
CA LEU A 114 2.34 4.96 -6.40
C LEU A 114 3.58 5.80 -6.76
N PHE A 115 3.41 7.11 -6.97
CA PHE A 115 4.51 8.01 -7.32
C PHE A 115 5.54 8.12 -6.20
N GLN A 116 5.10 8.19 -4.94
CA GLN A 116 5.97 8.25 -3.77
C GLN A 116 6.80 6.98 -3.65
N ALA A 117 6.17 5.81 -3.73
CA ALA A 117 6.88 4.53 -3.69
C ALA A 117 7.90 4.39 -4.83
N CYS A 118 7.60 4.92 -6.02
CA CYS A 118 8.57 4.93 -7.13
C CYS A 118 9.81 5.81 -6.87
N MET A 119 9.71 6.78 -5.96
CA MET A 119 10.80 7.69 -5.61
C MET A 119 11.55 7.26 -4.35
N MET A 120 10.97 6.37 -3.55
CA MET A 120 11.57 5.89 -2.32
C MET A 120 12.81 5.02 -2.61
N HIS A 121 13.89 5.28 -1.89
CA HIS A 121 15.13 4.52 -1.94
C HIS A 121 14.92 3.14 -1.30
N GLU A 122 15.49 2.11 -1.91
CA GLU A 122 15.40 0.72 -1.44
C GLU A 122 13.95 0.19 -1.30
N VAL A 123 13.03 0.63 -2.17
CA VAL A 123 11.67 0.06 -2.26
C VAL A 123 11.51 -0.69 -3.59
N ASP A 124 11.21 -1.99 -3.48
CA ASP A 124 10.97 -2.89 -4.62
C ASP A 124 9.48 -3.21 -4.79
N PHE A 125 8.69 -3.21 -3.71
CA PHE A 125 7.29 -3.61 -3.74
C PHE A 125 6.40 -2.58 -3.05
N LEU A 126 5.21 -2.37 -3.64
CA LEU A 126 4.17 -1.52 -3.09
C LEU A 126 2.90 -2.33 -2.87
N VAL A 127 2.31 -2.24 -1.68
CA VAL A 127 0.98 -2.72 -1.38
C VAL A 127 0.06 -1.53 -1.17
N ILE A 128 -1.06 -1.47 -1.88
CA ILE A 128 -2.11 -0.48 -1.66
C ILE A 128 -3.38 -1.22 -1.25
N ALA A 129 -3.84 -1.02 -0.02
CA ALA A 129 -5.10 -1.55 0.47
C ALA A 129 -6.19 -0.49 0.34
N VAL A 130 -7.21 -0.76 -0.47
CA VAL A 130 -8.36 0.12 -0.69
C VAL A 130 -9.65 -0.60 -0.32
N ARG A 131 -10.71 0.16 -0.07
CA ARG A 131 -12.04 -0.44 0.06
C ARG A 131 -12.50 -1.05 -1.25
N ASN A 132 -13.25 -2.15 -1.17
CA ASN A 132 -13.98 -2.67 -2.33
C ASN A 132 -14.99 -1.65 -2.85
N THR A 133 -15.77 -1.08 -1.92
CA THR A 133 -16.76 -0.04 -2.20
C THR A 133 -16.63 1.08 -1.17
N TYR A 134 -16.58 2.31 -1.66
CA TYR A 134 -16.68 3.51 -0.83
C TYR A 134 -17.86 4.37 -1.31
N ARG A 135 -18.87 4.53 -0.45
CA ARG A 135 -20.16 5.14 -0.81
C ARG A 135 -20.78 4.38 -2.00
N THR A 136 -20.86 5.02 -3.16
CA THR A 136 -21.38 4.43 -4.41
C THR A 136 -20.27 3.95 -5.35
N ASN A 137 -19.01 4.25 -5.05
CA ASN A 137 -17.88 4.00 -5.93
C ASN A 137 -17.26 2.63 -5.65
N LYS A 138 -16.97 1.89 -6.72
CA LYS A 138 -16.21 0.64 -6.67
C LYS A 138 -14.72 0.98 -6.70
N ASP A 139 -14.18 1.38 -5.56
CA ASP A 139 -12.82 1.92 -5.44
C ASP A 139 -11.77 0.90 -5.93
N PHE A 140 -11.81 -0.33 -5.42
CA PHE A 140 -10.94 -1.41 -5.88
C PHE A 140 -10.98 -1.59 -7.40
N GLN A 141 -12.18 -1.70 -8.00
CA GLN A 141 -12.32 -1.89 -9.45
C GLN A 141 -11.73 -0.71 -10.24
N SER A 142 -11.93 0.52 -9.77
CA SER A 142 -11.38 1.72 -10.40
C SER A 142 -9.86 1.70 -10.39
N VAL A 143 -9.25 1.34 -9.26
CA VAL A 143 -7.79 1.22 -9.11
C VAL A 143 -7.22 0.12 -10.02
N ILE A 144 -7.83 -1.07 -10.04
CA ILE A 144 -7.41 -2.15 -10.94
C ILE A 144 -7.49 -1.72 -12.40
N THR A 145 -8.57 -1.07 -12.81
CA THR A 145 -8.76 -0.58 -14.19
C THR A 145 -7.66 0.41 -14.59
N PHE A 146 -7.22 1.26 -13.65
CA PHE A 146 -6.11 2.17 -13.88
C PHE A 146 -4.79 1.42 -14.09
N PHE A 147 -4.43 0.49 -13.20
CA PHE A 147 -3.18 -0.27 -13.32
C PHE A 147 -3.15 -1.15 -14.58
N ASP A 148 -4.30 -1.72 -14.97
CA ASP A 148 -4.45 -2.42 -16.25
C ASP A 148 -4.15 -1.52 -17.44
N THR A 149 -4.71 -0.31 -17.44
CA THR A 149 -4.46 0.70 -18.49
C THR A 149 -2.98 1.10 -18.54
N LEU A 150 -2.37 1.30 -17.36
CA LEU A 150 -0.95 1.65 -17.23
C LEU A 150 -0.06 0.56 -17.83
N GLN A 151 -0.30 -0.71 -17.51
CA GLN A 151 0.47 -1.83 -18.07
C GLN A 151 0.21 -2.03 -19.57
N ALA A 152 -1.04 -1.96 -20.00
CA ALA A 152 -1.41 -2.11 -21.40
C ALA A 152 -0.78 -1.01 -22.28
N SER A 153 -0.62 0.20 -21.74
CA SER A 153 0.01 1.31 -22.47
C SER A 153 1.49 1.05 -22.77
N GLY A 154 2.21 0.36 -21.87
CA GLY A 154 3.65 0.14 -21.94
C GLY A 154 4.50 1.42 -21.91
N ARG A 155 3.90 2.61 -21.73
CA ARG A 155 4.58 3.91 -21.84
C ARG A 155 5.34 4.31 -20.57
N LEU A 156 4.91 3.80 -19.42
CA LEU A 156 5.53 4.09 -18.13
C LEU A 156 6.19 2.84 -17.58
N ILE A 157 7.50 2.90 -17.38
CA ILE A 157 8.27 1.85 -16.72
C ILE A 157 8.42 2.25 -15.26
N LEU A 158 7.75 1.52 -14.38
CA LEU A 158 7.82 1.75 -12.94
C LEU A 158 9.10 1.12 -12.37
N PRO A 159 9.82 1.78 -11.44
CA PRO A 159 11.02 1.25 -10.82
C PRO A 159 10.74 0.15 -9.76
N LEU A 160 9.49 -0.27 -9.61
CA LEU A 160 9.07 -1.31 -8.67
C LEU A 160 9.10 -2.71 -9.32
N LYS A 161 9.54 -3.72 -8.57
CA LYS A 161 9.50 -5.14 -8.99
C LYS A 161 8.08 -5.69 -9.02
N GLY A 162 7.19 -5.21 -8.15
CA GLY A 162 5.79 -5.60 -8.13
C GLY A 162 4.89 -4.67 -7.32
N ILE A 163 3.60 -4.69 -7.65
CA ILE A 163 2.58 -3.88 -6.97
C ILE A 163 1.40 -4.80 -6.64
N LEU A 164 0.97 -4.79 -5.40
CA LEU A 164 -0.20 -5.51 -4.92
C LEU A 164 -1.31 -4.53 -4.58
N ILE A 165 -2.49 -4.72 -5.15
CA ILE A 165 -3.69 -3.99 -4.76
C ILE A 165 -4.60 -4.94 -3.99
N ILE A 166 -5.04 -4.55 -2.80
CA ILE A 166 -5.97 -5.30 -1.96
C ILE A 166 -7.27 -4.52 -1.84
N GLY A 167 -8.40 -5.18 -2.05
CA GLY A 167 -9.75 -4.68 -1.85
C GLY A 167 -10.39 -5.33 -0.61
N TYR A 168 -10.67 -4.57 0.43
CA TYR A 168 -11.31 -5.05 1.68
C TYR A 168 -12.73 -4.53 1.90
#